data_AF-A0A9D2X9V2-F1
#
_entry.id   AF-A0A9D2X9V2-F1
#
_cell.length_a   1.000
_cell.length_b   1.000
_cell.length_c   1.000
_cell.angle_alpha   90.00
_cell.angle_beta   90.00
_cell.angle_gamma   90.00
#
_symmetry.space_group_name_H-M   'P 1'
#
loop_
_entity.id
_entity.type
_entity.pdbx_description
1 polymer ?
#
loop_
_entity_poly.entity_id
_entity_poly.type
_entity_poly.pdbx_seq_one_letter_code
_entity_poly.pdbx_strand_id
1 'polypeptide(L)'
;MHRWPKDSPDWDENTIEELDKNINKNSQRKQITVGESTVKIQHVKFYSLKKVGVTVPLFKDECTMIFEAKFGELFAHVHITIKNENYLEIFNQLIDWRKKFFPDYK
;
A
#
# COMPACT_ATOMS: atom_id res chain seq x y z
N MET A 1 -14.83 -3.55 13.75
CA MET A 1 -15.08 -4.07 12.39
C MET A 1 -14.13 -3.39 11.43
N HIS A 2 -13.29 -4.16 10.73
CA HIS A 2 -12.43 -3.64 9.66
C HIS A 2 -13.23 -3.66 8.36
N ARG A 3 -13.37 -2.49 7.74
CA ARG A 3 -13.99 -2.33 6.43
C ARG A 3 -13.47 -1.07 5.76
N TRP A 4 -13.39 -1.11 4.45
CA TRP A 4 -13.09 0.05 3.63
C TRP A 4 -13.69 -0.17 2.24
N PRO A 5 -14.39 0.80 1.64
CA PRO A 5 -14.89 2.04 2.23
C PRO A 5 -15.88 1.80 3.39
N LYS A 6 -16.33 2.86 4.07
CA LYS A 6 -17.25 2.75 5.23
C LYS A 6 -18.55 1.98 4.92
N ASP A 7 -18.96 1.93 3.66
CA ASP A 7 -20.21 1.29 3.24
C ASP A 7 -19.97 -0.08 2.58
N SER A 8 -18.75 -0.62 2.65
CA SER A 8 -18.43 -1.96 2.16
C SER A 8 -18.84 -3.05 3.17
N PRO A 9 -18.93 -4.31 2.72
CA PRO A 9 -19.00 -5.45 3.62
C PRO A 9 -17.84 -5.44 4.62
N ASP A 10 -18.10 -5.96 5.82
CA ASP A 10 -17.08 -6.18 6.82
C ASP A 10 -16.11 -7.27 6.35
N TRP A 11 -14.84 -7.12 6.69
CA TRP A 11 -13.86 -8.18 6.51
C TRP A 11 -14.17 -9.28 7.53
N ASP A 12 -14.15 -10.53 7.09
CA ASP A 12 -14.28 -11.67 7.99
C ASP A 12 -13.07 -11.78 8.93
N GLU A 13 -13.25 -12.44 10.06
CA GLU A 13 -12.22 -12.56 11.09
C GLU A 13 -10.95 -13.26 10.56
N ASN A 14 -11.09 -14.27 9.69
CA ASN A 14 -9.94 -14.97 9.13
C ASN A 14 -9.10 -14.04 8.25
N THR A 15 -9.75 -13.22 7.42
CA THR A 15 -9.06 -12.21 6.61
C THR A 15 -8.29 -11.22 7.48
N ILE A 16 -8.90 -10.73 8.55
CA ILE A 16 -8.26 -9.78 9.48
C ILE A 16 -7.05 -10.43 10.14
N GLU A 17 -7.20 -11.66 10.66
CA GLU A 17 -6.13 -12.40 11.30
C GLU A 17 -4.97 -12.71 10.35
N GLU A 18 -5.26 -13.07 9.09
CA GLU A 18 -4.24 -13.31 8.08
C GLU A 18 -3.44 -12.04 7.77
N LEU A 19 -4.12 -10.92 7.55
CA LEU A 19 -3.48 -9.63 7.28
C LEU A 19 -2.68 -9.15 8.49
N ASP A 20 -3.19 -9.32 9.71
CA ASP A 20 -2.48 -8.95 10.92
C ASP A 20 -1.22 -9.80 11.12
N LYS A 21 -1.34 -11.11 10.99
CA LYS A 21 -0.23 -12.06 11.18
C LYS A 21 0.88 -11.85 10.14
N ASN A 22 0.52 -11.59 8.88
CA ASN A 22 1.50 -11.56 7.79
C ASN A 22 1.95 -10.14 7.43
N ILE A 23 1.10 -9.14 7.65
CA ILE A 23 1.34 -7.74 7.26
C ILE A 23 1.33 -6.85 8.51
N ASN A 24 0.18 -6.49 9.08
CA ASN A 24 0.09 -5.35 9.98
C ASN A 24 0.90 -5.50 11.27
N LYS A 25 0.85 -6.68 11.92
CA LYS A 25 1.50 -6.96 13.21
C LYS A 25 2.78 -7.78 13.06
N ASN A 26 3.18 -8.10 11.83
CA ASN A 26 4.44 -8.81 11.56
C ASN A 26 5.63 -7.84 11.71
N SER A 27 6.55 -8.11 12.65
CA SER A 27 7.75 -7.30 12.86
C SER A 27 8.88 -7.60 11.87
N GLN A 28 8.79 -8.69 11.11
CA GLN A 28 9.80 -9.02 10.10
C GLN A 28 9.76 -8.05 8.92
N ARG A 29 10.91 -7.93 8.25
CA ARG A 29 11.05 -7.13 7.02
C ARG A 29 10.12 -7.70 5.96
N LYS A 30 9.27 -6.84 5.40
CA LYS A 30 8.31 -7.20 4.36
C LYS A 30 8.92 -7.01 2.99
N GLN A 31 8.70 -7.99 2.11
CA GLN A 31 8.97 -7.80 0.69
C GLN A 31 7.79 -7.08 0.04
N ILE A 32 8.08 -6.02 -0.69
CA ILE A 32 7.10 -5.23 -1.43
C ILE A 32 7.54 -5.22 -2.90
N THR A 33 6.60 -5.48 -3.81
CA THR A 33 6.82 -5.39 -5.25
C THR A 33 5.78 -4.46 -5.85
N VAL A 34 6.25 -3.44 -6.57
CA VAL A 34 5.41 -2.46 -7.27
C VAL A 34 5.45 -2.80 -8.75
N GLY A 35 4.32 -3.25 -9.28
CA GLY A 35 4.12 -3.50 -10.71
C GLY A 35 3.33 -2.36 -11.36
N GLU A 36 3.01 -2.49 -12.65
CA GLU A 36 2.35 -1.44 -13.43
C GLU A 36 1.06 -0.93 -12.78
N SER A 37 0.12 -1.82 -12.50
CA SER A 37 -1.18 -1.50 -11.89
C SER A 37 -1.49 -2.39 -10.68
N THR A 38 -0.45 -2.90 -10.01
CA THR A 38 -0.56 -3.80 -8.85
C THR A 38 0.53 -3.53 -7.83
N VAL A 39 0.22 -3.70 -6.55
CA VAL A 39 1.22 -3.71 -5.47
C VAL A 39 1.09 -5.03 -4.74
N LYS A 40 2.21 -5.71 -4.48
CA LYS A 40 2.24 -6.95 -3.72
C LYS A 40 3.00 -6.73 -2.41
N ILE A 41 2.42 -7.15 -1.29
CA ILE A 41 3.07 -7.15 0.02
C ILE A 41 3.09 -8.60 0.50
N GLN A 42 4.27 -9.19 0.66
CA GLN A 42 4.43 -10.62 0.89
C GLN A 42 3.67 -11.45 -0.16
N HIS A 43 2.66 -12.21 0.23
CA HIS A 43 1.80 -12.99 -0.68
C HIS A 43 0.51 -12.28 -1.09
N VAL A 44 0.16 -11.15 -0.45
CA VAL A 44 -1.09 -10.43 -0.72
C VAL A 44 -0.91 -9.49 -1.90
N LYS A 45 -1.77 -9.66 -2.92
CA LYS A 45 -1.77 -8.85 -4.14
C LYS A 45 -2.91 -7.83 -4.11
N PHE A 46 -2.54 -6.57 -4.21
CA PHE A 46 -3.45 -5.44 -4.38
C PHE A 46 -3.55 -5.08 -5.86
N TYR A 47 -4.77 -4.87 -6.34
CA TYR A 47 -5.07 -4.57 -7.74
C TYR A 47 -6.20 -3.53 -7.84
N SER A 48 -6.47 -3.03 -9.05
CA SER A 48 -7.41 -1.92 -9.26
C SER A 48 -7.07 -0.69 -8.40
N LEU A 49 -5.78 -0.32 -8.37
CA LEU A 49 -5.28 0.78 -7.54
C LEU A 49 -5.93 2.11 -7.90
N LYS A 50 -6.26 2.88 -6.88
CA LYS A 50 -6.88 4.22 -6.96
C LYS A 50 -6.31 5.12 -5.87
N LYS A 51 -6.45 6.43 -6.06
CA LYS A 51 -6.02 7.48 -5.11
C LYS A 51 -4.59 7.25 -4.61
N VAL A 52 -3.68 6.98 -5.55
CA VAL A 52 -2.28 6.67 -5.25
C VAL A 52 -1.55 7.96 -4.88
N GLY A 53 -1.13 8.06 -3.62
CA GLY A 53 -0.30 9.14 -3.09
C GLY A 53 1.08 8.63 -2.67
N VAL A 54 2.10 9.45 -2.85
CA VAL A 54 3.47 9.18 -2.38
C VAL A 54 3.98 10.43 -1.68
N THR A 55 4.45 10.30 -0.44
CA THR A 55 4.87 11.42 0.40
C THR A 55 6.17 11.13 1.13
N VAL A 56 6.89 12.20 1.45
CA VAL A 56 8.08 12.21 2.31
C VAL A 56 7.81 13.24 3.42
N PRO A 57 7.81 12.84 4.70
CA PRO A 57 7.68 13.80 5.79
C PRO A 57 8.93 14.67 5.93
N LEU A 58 8.77 15.96 6.22
CA LEU A 58 9.85 16.97 6.23
C LEU A 58 11.04 16.67 7.15
N PHE A 59 10.88 15.85 8.19
CA PHE A 59 11.90 15.62 9.23
C PHE A 59 12.15 14.14 9.49
N LYS A 60 11.88 13.28 8.50
CA LYS A 60 12.05 11.84 8.64
C LYS A 60 12.61 11.24 7.36
N ASP A 61 13.58 10.35 7.52
CA ASP A 61 14.13 9.53 6.44
C ASP A 61 13.18 8.37 6.10
N GLU A 62 11.94 8.72 5.74
CA GLU A 62 10.89 7.79 5.38
C GLU A 62 10.13 8.23 4.13
N CYS A 63 9.71 7.25 3.34
CA CYS A 63 8.82 7.41 2.21
C CYS A 63 7.54 6.65 2.48
N THR A 64 6.38 7.30 2.32
CA THR A 64 5.07 6.67 2.49
C THR A 64 4.32 6.62 1.16
N MET A 65 3.86 5.43 0.78
CA MET A 65 2.93 5.21 -0.31
C MET A 65 1.55 4.87 0.25
N ILE A 66 0.52 5.56 -0.25
CA ILE A 66 -0.88 5.37 0.16
C ILE A 66 -1.70 5.09 -1.09
N PHE A 67 -2.63 4.14 -1.01
CA PHE A 67 -3.57 3.89 -2.10
C PHE A 67 -4.83 3.19 -1.59
N GLU A 68 -5.89 3.28 -2.40
CA GLU A 68 -7.07 2.41 -2.30
C GLU A 68 -6.93 1.29 -3.33
N ALA A 69 -7.28 0.06 -2.96
CA ALA A 69 -7.21 -1.08 -3.88
C ALA A 69 -8.18 -2.19 -3.50
N LYS A 70 -8.35 -3.14 -4.42
CA LYS A 70 -8.94 -4.44 -4.13
C LYS A 70 -7.88 -5.46 -3.72
N PHE A 71 -8.27 -6.41 -2.89
CA PHE A 71 -7.53 -7.65 -2.61
C PHE A 71 -8.56 -8.77 -2.38
N GLY A 72 -8.44 -9.88 -3.11
CA GLY A 72 -9.57 -10.83 -3.23
C GLY A 72 -10.85 -10.11 -3.67
N GLU A 73 -11.96 -10.35 -2.98
CA GLU A 73 -13.26 -9.67 -3.20
C GLU A 73 -13.46 -8.41 -2.33
N LEU A 74 -12.45 -8.04 -1.53
CA LEU A 74 -12.52 -6.94 -0.57
C LEU A 74 -11.77 -5.71 -1.09
N PHE A 75 -11.99 -4.58 -0.40
CA PHE A 75 -11.34 -3.31 -0.66
C PHE A 75 -10.54 -2.88 0.57
N ALA A 76 -9.42 -2.20 0.36
CA ALA A 76 -8.54 -1.71 1.40
C ALA A 76 -8.04 -0.29 1.10
N HIS A 77 -7.77 0.44 2.17
CA HIS A 77 -6.94 1.63 2.17
C HIS A 77 -5.59 1.27 2.78
N VAL A 78 -4.54 1.29 1.97
CA VAL A 78 -3.24 0.74 2.32
C VAL A 78 -2.24 1.87 2.53
N HIS A 79 -1.50 1.80 3.62
CA HIS A 79 -0.38 2.69 3.95
C HIS A 79 0.89 1.84 4.03
N ILE A 80 1.88 2.17 3.21
CA ILE A 80 3.19 1.52 3.23
C ILE A 80 4.24 2.58 3.53
N THR A 81 4.84 2.53 4.71
CA THR A 81 5.95 3.41 5.10
C THR A 81 7.26 2.63 5.10
N ILE A 82 8.24 3.15 4.37
CA ILE A 82 9.59 2.61 4.30
C ILE A 82 10.52 3.63 4.96
N LYS A 83 11.20 3.22 6.03
CA LYS A 83 12.30 3.97 6.65
C LYS A 83 13.62 3.38 6.18
N ASN A 84 14.39 4.14 5.40
CA ASN A 84 15.64 3.68 4.80
C ASN A 84 16.52 4.89 4.46
N GLU A 85 17.84 4.74 4.52
CA GLU A 85 18.80 5.77 4.10
C GLU A 85 18.60 6.19 2.64
N ASN A 86 18.17 5.26 1.77
CA ASN A 86 17.88 5.53 0.37
C ASN A 86 16.43 5.98 0.09
N TYR A 87 15.71 6.51 1.08
CA TYR A 87 14.28 6.85 0.94
C TYR A 87 14.00 7.83 -0.22
N LEU A 88 14.90 8.77 -0.52
CA LEU A 88 14.73 9.72 -1.63
C LEU A 88 14.74 9.03 -3.00
N GLU A 89 15.60 8.02 -3.16
CA GLU A 89 15.65 7.24 -4.39
C GLU A 89 14.35 6.45 -4.56
N ILE A 90 13.89 5.80 -3.50
CA ILE A 90 12.61 5.07 -3.48
C ILE A 90 11.45 6.03 -3.80
N PHE A 91 11.43 7.22 -3.19
CA PHE A 91 10.43 8.24 -3.46
C PHE A 91 10.39 8.61 -4.94
N ASN A 92 11.55 8.91 -5.54
CA ASN A 92 11.63 9.27 -6.95
C ASN A 92 11.12 8.14 -7.86
N GLN A 93 11.53 6.89 -7.61
CA GLN A 93 11.05 5.72 -8.36
C GLN A 93 9.52 5.56 -8.24
N LEU A 94 8.95 5.76 -7.04
CA LEU A 94 7.51 5.68 -6.82
C LEU A 94 6.75 6.85 -7.46
N ILE A 95 7.33 8.06 -7.48
CA ILE A 95 6.75 9.21 -8.17
C ILE A 95 6.72 8.98 -9.68
N ASP A 96 7.79 8.47 -10.26
CA ASP A 96 7.85 8.18 -11.69
C ASP A 96 6.89 7.05 -12.08
N TRP A 97 6.85 5.98 -11.28
CA TRP A 97 5.84 4.93 -11.41
C TRP A 97 4.41 5.49 -11.35
N ARG A 98 4.11 6.31 -10.34
CA ARG A 98 2.78 6.93 -10.19
C ARG A 98 2.43 7.77 -11.42
N LYS A 99 3.33 8.63 -11.88
CA LYS A 99 3.10 9.48 -13.07
C LYS A 99 2.87 8.65 -14.33
N LYS A 100 3.58 7.53 -14.49
CA LYS A 100 3.49 6.66 -15.65
C LYS A 100 2.15 5.91 -15.72
N PHE A 101 1.67 5.38 -14.60
CA PHE A 101 0.51 4.49 -14.58
C PHE A 101 -0.77 5.13 -14.02
N PHE A 102 -0.66 6.29 -13.38
CA PHE A 102 -1.77 7.03 -12.75
C PHE A 102 -1.70 8.55 -13.06
N PRO A 103 -1.64 8.97 -14.34
CA PRO A 103 -1.41 10.35 -14.75
C PRO A 103 -2.51 11.33 -14.34
N ASP A 104 -3.74 10.83 -14.14
CA ASP A 104 -4.93 11.66 -13.94
C ASP A 104 -5.18 12.06 -12.47
N TYR A 105 -4.35 11.63 -11.53
CA TYR A 105 -4.46 12.01 -10.12
C TYR A 105 -3.72 13.33 -9.87
N LYS A 106 -4.42 14.43 -10.13
CA LYS A 106 -4.12 15.80 -9.67
C LYS A 106 -4.85 16.12 -8.37
#